data_AF-A0A1V3WHN8-F1
#
_entry.id   AF-A0A1V3WHN8-F1
#
_cell.length_a   1.000
_cell.length_b   1.000
_cell.length_c   1.000
_cell.angle_alpha   90.00
_cell.angle_beta   90.00
_cell.angle_gamma   90.00
#
_symmetry.space_group_name_H-M   'P 1'
#
loop_
_entity.id
_entity.type
_entity.pdbx_description
1 polymer ?
#
loop_
_entity_poly.entity_id
_entity_poly.type
_entity_poly.pdbx_seq_one_letter_code
_entity_poly.pdbx_strand_id
1 'polypeptide(L)'
;MFYPVFVPGANLSFGDLHFSQGDGEITFCGAIEMGGFIDVHVDVIKGGMQTYGVYENAIFMPGNVAPQYSEWIAFSGTSVTLDGEQRYLDSDLAYQRACLHAIDYLTKFGYSPEQAYLLLGSALSRDACPEWSTFPIRVPPCTSRLRSSTFR
;
A
#
# COMPACT_ATOMS: atom_id res chain seq x y z
N MET A 1 -1.52 6.97 -17.88
CA MET A 1 -0.10 6.71 -17.58
C MET A 1 0.72 7.19 -18.77
N PHE A 2 1.92 7.71 -18.55
CA PHE A 2 2.82 8.21 -19.59
C PHE A 2 4.14 7.45 -19.49
N TYR A 3 4.39 6.59 -20.48
CA TYR A 3 5.61 5.80 -20.57
C TYR A 3 6.60 6.43 -21.56
N PRO A 4 7.89 6.53 -21.21
CA PRO A 4 8.93 6.81 -22.20
C PRO A 4 9.04 5.65 -23.21
N VAL A 5 9.27 5.98 -24.50
CA VAL A 5 9.38 4.99 -25.58
C VAL A 5 10.84 4.83 -25.96
N PHE A 6 11.41 3.67 -25.63
CA PHE A 6 12.83 3.38 -25.85
C PHE A 6 13.13 2.66 -27.17
N VAL A 7 12.14 1.96 -27.73
CA VAL A 7 12.29 1.16 -28.95
C VAL A 7 11.20 1.48 -29.98
N PRO A 8 11.48 1.34 -31.28
CA PRO A 8 10.45 1.44 -32.31
C PRO A 8 9.29 0.48 -32.01
N GLY A 9 8.05 1.00 -32.07
CA GLY A 9 6.85 0.23 -31.77
C GLY A 9 6.47 0.15 -30.29
N ALA A 10 7.32 0.64 -29.37
CA ALA A 10 7.16 0.63 -27.91
C ALA A 10 7.05 -0.75 -27.23
N ASN A 11 6.40 -1.73 -27.87
CA ASN A 11 6.18 -3.10 -27.38
C ASN A 11 5.51 -3.13 -26.00
N LEU A 12 4.40 -2.38 -25.85
CA LEU A 12 3.65 -2.29 -24.61
C LEU A 12 3.06 -3.65 -24.21
N SER A 13 3.32 -4.06 -22.97
CA SER A 13 2.79 -5.28 -22.35
C SER A 13 2.20 -4.97 -20.97
N PHE A 14 1.20 -5.74 -20.56
CA PHE A 14 0.56 -5.65 -19.24
C PHE A 14 0.29 -7.04 -18.68
N GLY A 15 0.25 -7.12 -17.35
CA GLY A 15 -0.05 -8.31 -16.55
C GLY A 15 -0.29 -7.88 -15.10
N ASP A 16 -0.17 -8.82 -14.16
CA ASP A 16 -0.10 -8.50 -12.72
C ASP A 16 -1.35 -7.75 -12.22
N LEU A 17 -2.51 -8.34 -12.47
CA LEU A 17 -3.78 -7.72 -12.12
C LEU A 17 -4.11 -7.97 -10.66
N HIS A 18 -4.07 -6.88 -9.89
CA HIS A 18 -4.38 -6.87 -8.48
C HIS A 18 -5.79 -6.34 -8.25
N PHE A 19 -6.66 -7.14 -7.64
CA PHE A 19 -8.00 -6.66 -7.23
C PHE A 19 -7.90 -5.61 -6.13
N SER A 20 -6.95 -5.79 -5.22
CA SER A 20 -6.60 -4.88 -4.13
C SER A 20 -5.18 -5.17 -3.65
N GLN A 21 -4.48 -4.13 -3.20
CA GLN A 21 -3.11 -4.21 -2.70
C GLN A 21 -2.92 -3.16 -1.60
N GLY A 22 -2.21 -3.54 -0.54
CA GLY A 22 -1.67 -2.59 0.43
C GLY A 22 -0.31 -2.04 -0.02
N ASP A 23 0.04 -0.84 0.44
CA ASP A 23 1.28 -0.18 0.06
C ASP A 23 2.49 -1.07 0.40
N GLY A 24 3.51 -1.01 -0.45
CA GLY A 24 4.75 -1.77 -0.32
C GLY A 24 4.63 -3.28 -0.56
N GLU A 25 3.43 -3.83 -0.73
CA GLU A 25 3.23 -5.24 -1.09
C GLU A 25 4.04 -6.22 -0.20
N ILE A 26 3.96 -5.99 1.12
CA ILE A 26 4.89 -6.58 2.08
C ILE A 26 4.88 -8.12 2.12
N THR A 27 3.85 -8.76 1.55
CA THR A 27 3.68 -10.22 1.47
C THR A 27 4.46 -10.87 0.31
N PHE A 28 5.04 -10.06 -0.59
CA PHE A 28 5.80 -10.45 -1.80
C PHE A 28 5.03 -11.29 -2.83
N CYS A 29 4.37 -12.37 -2.44
CA CYS A 29 3.31 -12.99 -3.24
C CYS A 29 2.04 -12.16 -2.98
N GLY A 30 2.07 -10.94 -3.51
CA GLY A 30 1.27 -9.83 -3.05
C GLY A 30 -0.16 -9.84 -3.50
N ALA A 31 -0.82 -8.74 -3.12
CA ALA A 31 -2.16 -8.36 -3.50
C ALA A 31 -3.23 -9.46 -3.35
N ILE A 32 -4.41 -9.14 -3.86
CA ILE A 32 -5.39 -10.14 -4.25
C ILE A 32 -5.20 -10.37 -5.74
N GLU A 33 -4.34 -11.35 -6.05
CA GLU A 33 -4.01 -11.75 -7.42
C GLU A 33 -5.22 -12.26 -8.18
N MET A 34 -5.36 -11.83 -9.43
CA MET A 34 -6.46 -12.29 -10.27
C MET A 34 -6.11 -12.35 -11.75
N GLY A 35 -6.76 -13.28 -12.46
CA GLY A 35 -6.92 -13.17 -13.91
C GLY A 35 -7.96 -12.10 -14.25
N GLY A 36 -7.83 -11.50 -15.43
CA GLY A 36 -8.76 -10.48 -15.87
C GLY A 36 -8.46 -9.96 -17.27
N PHE A 37 -9.05 -8.82 -17.60
CA PHE A 37 -8.77 -8.11 -18.84
C PHE A 37 -8.63 -6.60 -18.54
N ILE A 38 -7.90 -5.92 -19.40
CA ILE A 38 -7.74 -4.46 -19.35
C ILE A 38 -8.25 -3.92 -20.68
N ASP A 39 -9.14 -2.94 -20.63
CA ASP A 39 -9.52 -2.13 -21.79
C ASP A 39 -8.70 -0.83 -21.75
N VAL A 40 -7.89 -0.59 -22.78
CA VAL A 40 -6.94 0.53 -22.83
C VAL A 40 -7.07 1.33 -24.11
N HIS A 41 -7.01 2.66 -23.96
CA HIS A 41 -6.75 3.57 -25.07
C HIS A 41 -5.28 3.99 -25.04
N VAL A 42 -4.63 3.94 -26.21
CA VAL A 42 -3.22 4.28 -26.37
C VAL A 42 -3.08 5.39 -27.40
N ASP A 43 -2.31 6.41 -27.06
CA ASP A 43 -1.95 7.51 -27.95
C ASP A 43 -0.45 7.84 -27.80
N VAL A 44 0.11 8.52 -28.80
CA VAL A 44 1.55 8.83 -28.88
C VAL A 44 1.77 10.33 -28.93
N ILE A 45 2.40 10.85 -27.88
CA ILE A 45 2.87 12.24 -27.83
C ILE A 45 4.24 12.32 -28.51
N LYS A 46 4.26 12.75 -29.77
CA LYS A 46 5.50 12.93 -30.54
C LYS A 46 6.39 13.97 -29.86
N GLY A 47 7.65 13.60 -29.59
CA GLY A 47 8.58 14.46 -28.86
C GLY A 47 8.30 14.61 -27.35
N GLY A 48 7.33 13.88 -26.80
CA GLY A 48 6.88 14.05 -25.42
C GLY A 48 7.98 13.90 -24.37
N MET A 49 8.92 12.95 -24.56
CA MET A 49 10.07 12.78 -23.66
C MET A 49 10.90 14.07 -23.53
N GLN A 50 11.17 14.74 -24.66
CA GLN A 50 11.94 15.99 -24.68
C GLN A 50 11.14 17.16 -24.12
N THR A 51 9.87 17.26 -24.51
CA THR A 51 8.99 18.37 -24.09
C THR A 51 8.72 18.35 -22.58
N TYR A 52 8.59 17.17 -21.98
CA TYR A 52 8.18 17.01 -20.57
C TYR A 52 9.28 16.47 -19.66
N GLY A 53 10.48 16.19 -20.18
CA GLY A 53 11.62 15.72 -19.37
C GLY A 53 11.45 14.30 -18.81
N VAL A 54 10.66 13.44 -19.47
CA VAL A 54 10.35 12.08 -19.00
C VAL A 54 11.24 11.09 -19.76
N TYR A 55 12.35 10.69 -19.16
CA TYR A 55 13.35 9.82 -19.81
C TYR A 55 13.54 8.46 -19.15
N GLU A 56 13.27 8.33 -17.85
CA GLU A 56 13.58 7.11 -17.08
C GLU A 56 12.30 6.43 -16.60
N ASN A 57 11.55 7.12 -15.74
CA ASN A 57 10.40 6.55 -15.06
C ASN A 57 9.09 7.03 -15.67
N ALA A 58 8.09 6.15 -15.69
CA ALA A 58 6.74 6.52 -16.08
C ALA A 58 6.15 7.49 -15.06
N ILE A 59 5.30 8.40 -15.54
CA ILE A 59 4.48 9.26 -14.69
C ILE A 59 3.01 8.94 -14.93
N PHE A 60 2.16 9.15 -13.94
CA PHE A 60 0.74 8.82 -14.07
C PHE A 60 -0.14 9.75 -13.26
N MET A 61 -1.39 9.84 -13.70
CA MET A 61 -2.47 10.45 -12.93
C MET A 61 -3.26 9.30 -12.30
N PRO A 62 -3.55 9.33 -10.99
CA PRO A 62 -4.41 8.35 -10.34
C PRO A 62 -5.80 8.27 -11.02
N GLY A 63 -6.45 7.11 -10.89
CA GLY A 63 -7.79 6.90 -11.42
C GLY A 63 -8.83 7.83 -10.79
N ASN A 64 -9.87 8.17 -11.56
CA ASN A 64 -10.94 9.08 -11.12
C ASN A 64 -11.84 8.51 -10.01
N VAL A 65 -11.82 7.19 -9.83
CA VAL A 65 -12.64 6.48 -8.83
C VAL A 65 -11.70 5.76 -7.89
N ALA A 66 -11.33 6.44 -6.80
CA ALA A 66 -10.59 5.82 -5.71
C ALA A 66 -11.56 5.47 -4.57
N PRO A 67 -11.39 4.32 -3.89
CA PRO A 67 -12.04 4.08 -2.61
C PRO A 67 -11.62 5.17 -1.62
N GLN A 68 -12.57 6.02 -1.24
CA GLN A 68 -12.37 7.13 -0.30
C GLN A 68 -12.67 6.64 1.11
N TYR A 69 -11.66 6.16 1.84
CA TYR A 69 -11.80 6.01 3.29
C TYR A 69 -11.42 7.32 3.96
N SER A 70 -12.22 7.77 4.92
CA SER A 70 -12.02 9.05 5.63
C SER A 70 -11.50 8.87 7.05
N GLU A 71 -11.59 7.66 7.60
CA GLU A 71 -11.22 7.33 8.98
C GLU A 71 -10.09 6.31 8.98
N TRP A 72 -9.01 6.63 9.68
CA TRP A 72 -7.78 5.86 9.65
C TRP A 72 -7.15 5.80 11.04
N ILE A 73 -6.52 4.68 11.34
CA ILE A 73 -5.58 4.54 12.47
C ILE A 73 -4.20 4.44 11.85
N ALA A 74 -3.30 5.34 12.25
CA ALA A 74 -1.94 5.40 11.72
C ALA A 74 -0.94 4.74 12.69
N PHE A 75 -0.07 3.91 12.14
CA PHE A 75 1.06 3.32 12.86
C PHE A 75 2.36 3.91 12.34
N SER A 76 3.22 4.34 13.25
CA SER A 76 4.53 4.91 12.96
C SER A 76 5.65 3.94 13.30
N GLY A 77 6.75 4.03 12.56
CA GLY A 77 7.99 3.33 12.85
C GLY A 77 9.19 4.28 12.77
N THR A 78 10.31 3.88 13.35
CA THR A 78 11.56 4.64 13.33
C THR A 78 12.68 3.78 12.75
N SER A 79 13.78 4.41 12.33
CA SER A 79 14.99 3.72 11.86
C SER A 79 15.77 3.08 13.03
N VAL A 80 15.08 2.30 13.87
CA VAL A 80 15.66 1.58 15.02
C VAL A 80 15.22 0.12 14.95
N THR A 81 16.18 -0.79 14.99
CA THR A 81 15.93 -2.23 14.92
C THR A 81 15.23 -2.74 16.19
N LEU A 82 14.77 -4.00 16.16
CA LEU A 82 14.13 -4.64 17.31
C LEU A 82 15.09 -4.86 18.49
N ASP A 83 16.38 -5.01 18.22
CA ASP A 83 17.47 -5.14 19.20
C ASP A 83 18.07 -3.78 19.62
N GLY A 84 17.57 -2.66 19.09
CA GLY A 84 17.89 -1.31 19.54
C GLY A 84 19.02 -0.61 18.78
N GLU A 85 19.48 -1.15 17.65
CA GLU A 85 20.43 -0.48 16.76
C GLU A 85 19.76 0.70 16.04
N GLN A 86 20.33 1.90 16.18
CA GLN A 86 19.92 3.08 15.40
C GLN A 86 20.56 3.04 14.01
N ARG A 87 19.74 3.20 12.98
CA ARG A 87 20.17 3.38 11.58
C ARG A 87 19.88 4.79 11.09
N TYR A 88 20.68 5.27 10.16
CA TYR A 88 20.57 6.64 9.65
C TYR A 88 19.61 6.71 8.45
N LEU A 89 18.50 7.43 8.61
CA LEU A 89 17.50 7.69 7.56
C LEU A 89 17.07 6.43 6.79
N ASP A 90 16.87 5.33 7.52
CA ASP A 90 16.46 4.04 6.96
C ASP A 90 14.92 3.98 6.89
N SER A 91 14.37 4.28 5.72
CA SER A 91 12.93 4.27 5.44
C SER A 91 12.37 2.86 5.45
N ASP A 92 13.12 1.88 4.97
CA ASP A 92 12.68 0.49 4.84
C ASP A 92 12.52 -0.13 6.23
N LEU A 93 13.49 0.12 7.10
CA LEU A 93 13.38 -0.24 8.51
C LEU A 93 12.21 0.49 9.17
N ALA A 94 12.08 1.81 9.00
CA ALA A 94 10.96 2.54 9.59
C ALA A 94 9.60 1.98 9.12
N TYR A 95 9.50 1.61 7.84
CA TYR A 95 8.32 1.00 7.24
C TYR A 95 8.03 -0.38 7.87
N GLN A 96 9.05 -1.23 7.98
CA GLN A 96 8.97 -2.52 8.66
C GLN A 96 8.52 -2.38 10.13
N ARG A 97 9.04 -1.40 10.87
CA ARG A 97 8.68 -1.15 12.28
C ARG A 97 7.21 -0.74 12.41
N ALA A 98 6.71 0.10 11.50
CA ALA A 98 5.30 0.47 11.47
C ALA A 98 4.38 -0.73 11.18
N CYS A 99 4.76 -1.59 10.22
CA CYS A 99 4.04 -2.85 9.94
C CYS A 99 3.94 -3.75 11.16
N LEU A 100 5.07 -4.01 11.84
CA LEU A 100 5.10 -4.86 13.03
C LEU A 100 4.23 -4.29 14.16
N HIS A 101 4.27 -2.98 14.37
CA HIS A 101 3.40 -2.32 15.34
C HIS A 101 1.91 -2.48 14.98
N ALA A 102 1.55 -2.36 13.71
CA ALA A 102 0.18 -2.55 13.27
C ALA A 102 -0.29 -4.02 13.43
N ILE A 103 0.58 -4.99 13.14
CA ILE A 103 0.33 -6.42 13.39
C ILE A 103 0.09 -6.66 14.88
N ASP A 104 0.99 -6.19 15.75
CA ASP A 104 0.86 -6.33 17.20
C ASP A 104 -0.45 -5.72 17.74
N TYR A 105 -0.85 -4.56 17.20
CA TYR A 105 -2.12 -3.92 17.55
C TYR A 105 -3.33 -4.78 17.13
N LEU A 106 -3.36 -5.28 15.89
CA LEU A 106 -4.46 -6.09 15.37
C LEU A 106 -4.63 -7.41 16.15
N THR A 107 -3.54 -7.99 16.65
CA THR A 107 -3.64 -9.21 17.49
C THR A 107 -4.45 -8.99 18.77
N LYS A 108 -4.54 -7.75 19.28
CA LYS A 108 -5.38 -7.41 20.44
C LYS A 108 -6.88 -7.58 20.16
N PHE A 109 -7.28 -7.65 18.89
CA PHE A 109 -8.66 -7.85 18.45
C PHE A 109 -8.96 -9.29 18.03
N GLY A 110 -8.02 -10.23 18.25
CA GLY A 110 -8.22 -11.66 18.00
C GLY A 110 -7.73 -12.17 16.64
N TYR A 111 -7.04 -11.33 15.86
CA TYR A 111 -6.33 -11.77 14.66
C TYR A 111 -5.08 -12.55 15.02
N SER A 112 -4.75 -13.58 14.24
CA SER A 112 -3.38 -14.12 14.25
C SER A 112 -2.42 -13.13 13.58
N PRO A 113 -1.12 -13.15 13.92
CA PRO A 113 -0.13 -12.31 13.25
C PRO A 113 -0.12 -12.51 11.73
N GLU A 114 -0.33 -13.73 11.25
CA GLU A 114 -0.39 -14.07 9.82
C GLU A 114 -1.62 -13.47 9.15
N GLN A 115 -2.79 -13.50 9.81
CA GLN A 115 -3.99 -12.84 9.30
C GLN A 115 -3.82 -11.32 9.21
N ALA A 116 -3.21 -10.71 10.23
CA ALA A 116 -2.90 -9.28 10.23
C ALA A 116 -1.91 -8.91 9.12
N TYR A 117 -0.89 -9.75 8.89
CA TYR A 117 0.08 -9.57 7.82
C TYR A 117 -0.54 -9.70 6.43
N LEU A 118 -1.40 -10.69 6.20
CA LEU A 118 -2.14 -10.84 4.94
C LEU A 118 -3.12 -9.69 4.71
N LEU A 119 -3.76 -9.18 5.78
CA LEU A 119 -4.62 -8.01 5.71
C LEU A 119 -3.83 -6.78 5.26
N LEU A 120 -2.63 -6.57 5.81
CA LEU A 120 -1.75 -5.47 5.43
C LEU A 120 -1.28 -5.54 3.97
N GLY A 121 -1.06 -6.73 3.42
CA GLY A 121 -0.66 -6.89 2.02
C GLY A 121 -1.79 -6.68 1.01
N SER A 122 -3.06 -6.81 1.44
CA SER A 122 -4.21 -6.87 0.53
C SER A 122 -5.24 -5.76 0.73
N ALA A 123 -5.37 -5.21 1.93
CA ALA A 123 -6.28 -4.12 2.21
C ALA A 123 -5.65 -2.79 1.80
N LEU A 124 -6.49 -1.91 1.26
CA LEU A 124 -6.10 -0.57 0.85
C LEU A 124 -5.58 0.21 2.07
N SER A 125 -4.27 0.41 2.07
CA SER A 125 -3.61 1.41 2.89
C SER A 125 -3.38 2.67 2.04
N ARG A 126 -2.98 3.75 2.69
CA ARG A 126 -2.60 5.00 2.07
C ARG A 126 -1.43 5.54 2.84
N ASP A 127 -0.24 5.42 2.28
CA ASP A 127 0.93 6.11 2.79
C ASP A 127 0.71 7.61 2.70
N ALA A 128 0.46 8.23 3.86
CA ALA A 128 0.52 9.67 3.98
C ALA A 128 1.93 10.02 4.45
N CYS A 129 2.89 10.25 3.54
CA CYS A 129 3.87 11.27 3.88
C CYS A 129 4.70 11.89 2.76
N PRO A 130 4.94 13.21 2.90
CA PRO A 130 6.17 13.85 2.48
C PRO A 130 7.29 13.82 3.55
N GLU A 131 7.05 13.47 4.83
CA GLU A 131 8.07 13.63 5.90
C GLU A 131 8.20 12.52 7.00
N TRP A 132 7.32 11.52 7.09
CA TRP A 132 7.25 10.47 8.14
C TRP A 132 6.37 9.29 7.69
N SER A 133 6.93 8.10 7.46
CA SER A 133 6.19 6.91 7.01
C SER A 133 5.00 6.56 7.94
N THR A 134 3.77 6.68 7.45
CA THR A 134 2.54 6.30 8.16
C THR A 134 1.74 5.28 7.36
N PHE A 135 1.35 4.18 8.01
CA PHE A 135 0.50 3.15 7.43
C PHE A 135 -0.91 3.17 8.02
N PRO A 136 -1.95 3.11 7.19
CA PRO A 136 -3.31 2.94 7.67
C PRO A 136 -3.88 1.53 7.43
N ILE A 137 -4.57 0.97 8.44
CA ILE A 137 -5.41 -0.24 8.34
C ILE A 137 -6.80 0.05 8.91
N ARG A 138 -7.86 -0.46 8.26
CA ARG A 138 -9.22 -0.50 8.81
C ARG A 138 -9.43 -1.72 9.70
N VAL A 139 -9.73 -1.51 10.98
CA VAL A 139 -10.19 -2.57 11.90
C VAL A 139 -11.70 -2.80 11.69
N PRO A 140 -12.20 -4.03 11.44
CA PRO A 140 -13.63 -4.27 11.42
C PRO A 140 -14.24 -4.09 12.81
N PRO A 141 -15.51 -3.68 12.92
CA PRO A 141 -16.15 -3.44 14.20
C PRO A 141 -16.18 -4.71 15.05
N CYS A 142 -15.51 -4.65 16.20
CA CYS A 142 -15.54 -5.71 17.21
C CYS A 142 -16.96 -5.80 17.79
N THR A 143 -17.78 -6.73 17.29
CA THR A 143 -19.08 -7.03 17.89
C THR A 143 -18.89 -7.92 19.11
N SER A 144 -18.41 -7.37 20.21
CA SER A 144 -18.63 -7.96 21.54
C SER A 144 -19.51 -7.01 22.36
N ARG A 145 -20.82 -7.28 22.36
CA ARG A 145 -21.73 -6.68 23.34
C ARG A 145 -21.32 -7.18 24.72
N LEU A 146 -20.57 -6.38 25.46
CA LEU A 146 -20.56 -6.43 26.91
C LEU A 146 -21.99 -6.07 27.38
N ARG A 147 -22.81 -7.11 27.62
CA ARG A 147 -24.03 -6.95 28.40
C ARG A 147 -23.59 -6.69 29.84
N SER A 148 -23.83 -5.47 30.32
CA SER A 148 -23.81 -5.17 31.74
C SER A 148 -24.85 -6.04 32.44
N SER A 149 -24.39 -6.97 33.30
CA SER A 149 -25.26 -7.56 34.30
C SER A 149 -25.45 -6.52 35.41
N THR A 150 -26.72 -6.19 35.60
CA THR A 150 -27.26 -5.24 36.57
C THR A 150 -26.81 -5.54 38.00
N PHE A 151 -26.44 -4.48 38.71
CA PHE A 151 -26.51 -4.42 40.17
C PHE A 151 -27.97 -4.62 40.61
N ARG A 152 -28.23 -5.67 41.39
CA ARG A 152 -29.18 -5.75 42.51
C ARG A 152 -28.83 -6.95 43.36
#